data_AF-A0A2P8WGM6-F1
#
_entry.id   AF-A0A2P8WGM6-F1
#
_cell.length_a   1.000
_cell.length_b   1.000
_cell.length_c   1.000
_cell.angle_alpha   90.00
_cell.angle_beta   90.00
_cell.angle_gamma   90.00
#
_symmetry.space_group_name_H-M   'P 1'
#
loop_
_entity.id
_entity.type
_entity.pdbx_description
1 polymer ?
#
loop_
_entity_poly.entity_id
_entity_poly.type
_entity_poly.pdbx_seq_one_letter_code
_entity_poly.pdbx_strand_id
1 'polypeptide(L)'
;MKRSLIVLTLVLFGGLSAIALWQYGYWGIIAPHFQNFGAAQVFADLVIALVLAMVWMWQDAKAIGRNPWPWIVVTLAMGSFGPLLYLLTRQSVANVEAPVS
;
A
#
# COMPACT_ATOMS: atom_id res chain seq x y z
N MET A 1 -7.09 -11.60 0.34
CA MET A 1 -7.04 -11.37 1.79
C MET A 1 -8.43 -11.09 2.32
N LYS A 2 -8.79 -11.54 3.52
CA LYS A 2 -10.08 -11.19 4.13
C LYS A 2 -10.14 -9.68 4.35
N ARG A 3 -11.27 -9.04 4.00
CA ARG A 3 -11.46 -7.59 4.15
C ARG A 3 -11.11 -7.09 5.55
N SER A 4 -11.48 -7.83 6.59
CA SER A 4 -11.18 -7.50 7.99
C SER A 4 -9.68 -7.42 8.28
N LEU A 5 -8.85 -8.27 7.67
CA LEU A 5 -7.40 -8.21 7.85
C LEU A 5 -6.83 -6.94 7.23
N ILE A 6 -7.30 -6.55 6.04
CA ILE A 6 -6.86 -5.31 5.37
C ILE A 6 -7.20 -4.08 6.23
N VAL A 7 -8.43 -4.03 6.76
CA VAL A 7 -8.86 -2.94 7.64
C VAL A 7 -8.04 -2.91 8.93
N LEU A 8 -7.81 -4.06 9.57
CA LEU A 8 -6.98 -4.16 10.76
C LEU A 8 -5.56 -3.65 10.50
N THR A 9 -4.93 -4.10 9.40
CA THR A 9 -3.60 -3.63 8.99
C THR A 9 -3.59 -2.12 8.76
N LEU A 10 -4.58 -1.56 8.05
CA LEU A 10 -4.69 -0.13 7.80
C LEU A 10 -4.83 0.69 9.10
N VAL A 11 -5.62 0.22 10.06
CA VAL A 11 -5.81 0.92 11.34
C VAL A 11 -4.53 0.89 12.17
N LEU A 12 -3.91 -0.29 12.32
CA LEU A 12 -2.70 -0.44 13.13
C LEU A 12 -1.51 0.31 12.51
N PHE A 13 -1.27 0.11 11.22
CA PHE A 13 -0.17 0.78 10.51
C PHE A 13 -0.44 2.28 10.34
N GLY A 14 -1.70 2.68 10.16
CA GLY A 14 -2.16 4.07 10.18
C GLY A 14 -1.85 4.76 11.50
N GLY A 15 -2.19 4.14 12.63
CA GLY A 15 -1.86 4.64 13.95
C GLY A 15 -0.35 4.79 14.16
N LEU A 16 0.43 3.76 13.80
CA LEU A 16 1.89 3.81 13.87
C LEU A 16 2.47 4.94 13.01
N SER A 17 1.99 5.09 11.77
CA SER A 17 2.46 6.11 10.84
C SER A 17 2.12 7.52 11.33
N ALA A 18 0.92 7.72 11.89
CA ALA A 18 0.52 9.00 12.47
C ALA A 18 1.39 9.38 13.66
N ILE A 19 1.70 8.43 14.55
CA ILE A 19 2.60 8.66 15.70
C ILE A 19 4.02 8.98 15.21
N ALA A 20 4.55 8.24 14.23
CA ALA A 20 5.87 8.48 13.67
C ALA A 20 5.96 9.87 13.00
N LEU A 21 4.95 10.26 12.23
CA LEU A 21 4.88 11.59 11.63
C LEU A 21 4.75 12.70 12.67
N TRP A 22 3.99 12.48 13.75
CA TRP A 22 3.85 13.44 14.84
C TRP A 22 5.17 13.68 15.59
N GLN A 23 5.95 12.61 15.82
CA GLN A 23 7.19 12.69 16.60
C GLN A 23 8.40 13.11 15.76
N TYR A 24 8.52 12.63 14.53
CA TYR A 24 9.74 12.73 13.73
C TYR A 24 9.54 13.50 12.41
N GLY A 25 8.30 13.84 12.06
CA GLY A 25 7.97 14.40 10.77
C GLY A 25 8.22 13.42 9.62
N TYR A 26 7.99 13.88 8.39
CA TYR A 26 8.19 13.03 7.21
C TYR A 26 9.67 12.69 6.99
N TRP A 27 10.56 13.68 7.14
CA TRP A 27 12.00 13.47 6.91
C TRP A 27 12.65 12.63 8.01
N GLY A 28 12.21 12.74 9.26
CA GLY A 28 12.77 11.94 10.36
C GLY A 28 12.45 10.45 10.25
N ILE A 29 11.46 10.05 9.45
CA ILE A 29 11.20 8.65 9.11
C ILE A 29 12.20 8.14 8.06
N ILE A 30 12.59 8.97 7.10
CA ILE A 30 13.38 8.56 5.94
C ILE A 30 14.89 8.68 6.22
N ALA A 31 15.33 9.78 6.84
CA ALA A 31 16.74 10.08 7.08
C ALA A 31 17.53 8.96 7.81
N PRO A 32 16.97 8.24 8.80
CA PRO A 32 17.70 7.16 9.48
C PRO A 32 18.15 6.02 8.55
N HIS A 33 17.43 5.79 7.46
CA HIS A 33 17.76 4.73 6.51
C HIS A 33 19.06 4.99 5.74
N PHE A 34 19.57 6.23 5.72
CA PHE A 34 20.81 6.58 5.03
C PHE A 34 22.03 6.63 5.96
N GLN A 35 21.86 6.33 7.25
CA GLN A 35 22.94 6.40 8.24
C GLN A 35 23.91 5.21 8.17
N ASN A 36 23.49 4.08 7.58
CA ASN A 36 24.35 2.91 7.38
C ASN A 36 23.84 2.05 6.22
N PHE A 37 24.74 1.24 5.64
CA PHE A 37 24.43 0.39 4.50
C PHE A 37 23.35 -0.66 4.76
N GLY A 38 23.24 -1.18 5.98
CA GLY A 38 22.19 -2.16 6.31
C GLY A 38 20.80 -1.54 6.26
N ALA A 39 20.62 -0.37 6.89
CA ALA A 39 19.36 0.36 6.85
C ALA A 39 19.02 0.85 5.43
N ALA A 40 20.03 1.25 4.66
CA ALA A 40 19.87 1.68 3.28
C ALA A 40 19.46 0.51 2.36
N GLN A 41 20.01 -0.68 2.59
CA GLN A 41 19.64 -1.88 1.86
C GLN A 41 18.17 -2.26 2.11
N VAL A 42 17.71 -2.23 3.36
CA VAL A 42 16.29 -2.49 3.69
C VAL A 42 15.37 -1.46 3.06
N PHE A 43 15.76 -0.18 3.05
CA PHE A 43 14.99 0.86 2.37
C PHE A 43 14.94 0.65 0.85
N ALA A 44 16.05 0.26 0.23
CA ALA A 44 16.08 -0.08 -1.20
C ALA A 44 15.17 -1.28 -1.51
N ASP A 45 15.19 -2.32 -0.67
CA ASP A 45 14.28 -3.47 -0.78
C ASP A 45 12.81 -3.04 -0.69
N LEU A 46 12.47 -2.15 0.25
CA LEU A 46 11.13 -1.56 0.36
C LEU A 46 10.73 -0.81 -0.93
N VAL A 47 11.62 0.00 -1.50
CA VAL A 47 11.34 0.72 -2.76
C VAL A 47 11.07 -0.28 -3.89
N ILE A 48 11.88 -1.33 -4.02
CA ILE A 48 11.70 -2.37 -5.03
C ILE A 48 10.34 -3.08 -4.82
N ALA A 49 10.02 -3.45 -3.58
CA ALA A 49 8.75 -4.09 -3.25
C ALA A 49 7.54 -3.20 -3.62
N LEU A 50 7.62 -1.89 -3.35
CA LEU A 50 6.56 -0.94 -3.73
C LEU A 50 6.45 -0.79 -5.25
N VAL A 51 7.57 -0.76 -5.98
CA VAL A 51 7.56 -0.72 -7.45
C VAL A 51 6.89 -1.97 -8.02
N LEU A 52 7.28 -3.16 -7.53
CA LEU A 52 6.66 -4.42 -7.95
C LEU A 52 5.15 -4.44 -7.63
N ALA A 53 4.76 -3.96 -6.45
CA ALA A 53 3.34 -3.83 -6.10
C ALA A 53 2.59 -2.87 -7.03
N MET A 54 3.18 -1.73 -7.40
CA MET A 54 2.58 -0.80 -8.36
C MET A 54 2.44 -1.40 -9.76
N VAL A 55 3.45 -2.14 -10.23
CA VAL A 55 3.39 -2.86 -11.52
C VAL A 55 2.26 -3.90 -11.49
N TRP A 56 2.16 -4.67 -10.40
CA TRP A 56 1.07 -5.62 -10.21
C TRP A 56 -0.30 -4.94 -10.19
N MET A 57 -0.47 -3.85 -9.41
CA MET A 57 -1.71 -3.08 -9.38
C MET A 57 -2.10 -2.53 -10.74
N TRP A 58 -1.13 -2.06 -11.52
CA TRP A 58 -1.37 -1.56 -12.88
C TRP A 58 -1.93 -2.66 -13.79
N GLN A 59 -1.29 -3.83 -13.80
CA GLN A 59 -1.74 -4.97 -14.59
C GLN A 59 -3.12 -5.47 -14.16
N ASP A 60 -3.34 -5.61 -12.85
CA ASP A 60 -4.60 -6.05 -12.29
C ASP A 60 -5.74 -5.06 -12.57
N ALA A 61 -5.50 -3.77 -12.36
CA ALA A 61 -6.49 -2.72 -12.62
C ALA A 61 -6.87 -2.67 -14.10
N LYS A 62 -5.89 -2.80 -15.00
CA LYS A 62 -6.13 -2.87 -16.44
C LYS A 62 -6.96 -4.09 -16.83
N ALA A 63 -6.73 -5.25 -16.20
CA ALA A 63 -7.49 -6.48 -16.45
C ALA A 63 -8.98 -6.34 -16.06
N ILE A 64 -9.30 -5.55 -15.03
CA ILE A 64 -10.67 -5.30 -14.56
C ILE A 64 -11.27 -3.97 -15.06
N GLY A 65 -10.63 -3.30 -16.03
CA GLY A 65 -11.11 -2.03 -16.60
C GLY A 65 -11.11 -0.84 -15.63
N ARG A 66 -10.28 -0.87 -14.59
CA ARG A 66 -10.19 0.14 -13.53
C ARG A 66 -8.98 1.05 -13.73
N ASN A 67 -9.13 2.35 -13.43
CA ASN A 67 -8.02 3.31 -13.49
C ASN A 67 -7.06 3.15 -12.28
N PRO A 68 -5.78 2.72 -12.44
CA PRO A 68 -4.86 2.47 -11.33
C PRO A 68 -4.28 3.72 -10.65
N TRP A 69 -4.31 4.88 -11.30
CA TRP A 69 -3.57 6.08 -10.89
C TRP A 69 -3.82 6.56 -9.44
N PRO A 70 -5.06 6.56 -8.91
CA PRO A 70 -5.30 7.02 -7.54
C PRO A 70 -4.47 6.23 -6.51
N TRP A 71 -4.37 4.91 -6.67
CA TRP A 71 -3.61 4.07 -5.75
C TRP A 71 -2.11 4.20 -5.95
N ILE A 72 -1.64 4.42 -7.18
CA ILE A 72 -0.23 4.67 -7.47
C ILE A 72 0.24 5.96 -6.79
N VAL A 73 -0.52 7.06 -6.90
CA VAL A 73 -0.17 8.33 -6.25
C VAL A 73 -0.12 8.18 -4.74
N VAL A 74 -1.10 7.49 -4.14
CA VAL A 74 -1.07 7.18 -2.71
C VAL A 74 0.13 6.31 -2.34
N THR A 75 0.53 5.37 -3.21
CA THR A 75 1.70 4.51 -2.97
C THR A 75 2.99 5.31 -2.96
N LEU A 76 3.13 6.28 -3.86
CA LEU A 76 4.31 7.14 -3.92
C LEU A 76 4.41 8.08 -2.71
N ALA A 77 3.27 8.59 -2.23
CA ALA A 77 3.24 9.52 -1.10
C ALA A 77 3.30 8.83 0.27
N MET A 78 2.71 7.64 0.39
CA MET A 78 2.46 6.98 1.67
C MET A 78 2.98 5.54 1.74
N GLY A 79 3.58 5.01 0.66
CA GLY A 79 4.05 3.63 0.62
C GLY A 79 2.91 2.61 0.59
N SER A 80 2.91 1.65 1.51
CA SER A 80 2.01 0.48 1.47
C SER A 80 0.51 0.79 1.64
N PHE A 81 0.13 2.03 1.99
CA PHE A 81 -1.29 2.43 2.00
C PHE A 81 -1.95 2.29 0.63
N GLY A 82 -1.24 2.58 -0.46
CA GLY A 82 -1.81 2.49 -1.81
C GLY A 82 -2.25 1.06 -2.17
N PRO A 83 -1.38 0.04 -2.08
CA PRO A 83 -1.76 -1.36 -2.30
C PRO A 83 -2.84 -1.87 -1.34
N LEU A 84 -2.79 -1.47 -0.06
CA LEU A 84 -3.81 -1.87 0.91
C LEU A 84 -5.19 -1.29 0.56
N LEU A 85 -5.26 -0.01 0.20
CA LEU A 85 -6.50 0.64 -0.25
C LEU A 85 -6.98 0.08 -1.59
N TYR A 86 -6.05 -0.28 -2.48
CA TYR A 86 -6.39 -0.93 -3.75
C TYR A 86 -7.11 -2.25 -3.50
N LEU A 87 -6.52 -3.11 -2.67
CA LEU A 87 -7.10 -4.40 -2.28
C LEU A 87 -8.42 -4.24 -1.52
N LEU A 88 -8.55 -3.22 -0.66
CA LEU A 88 -9.78 -2.97 0.10
C LEU A 88 -10.96 -2.60 -0.80
N THR A 89 -10.68 -1.88 -1.88
CA THR A 89 -11.70 -1.34 -2.80
C THR A 89 -11.86 -2.18 -4.07
N ARG A 90 -11.00 -3.16 -4.29
CA ARG A 90 -11.11 -4.14 -5.38
C ARG A 90 -12.32 -5.04 -5.12
N GLN A 91 -13.29 -5.00 -6.03
CA GLN A 91 -14.44 -5.90 -5.99
C GLN A 91 -13.99 -7.30 -6.40
N SER A 92 -14.31 -8.30 -5.59
CA SER A 92 -14.07 -9.71 -5.95
C SER A 92 -15.15 -10.16 -6.91
N VAL A 93 -14.76 -10.80 -8.03
CA VAL A 93 -15.68 -11.34 -9.05
C VAL A 93 -16.71 -12.32 -8.43
N ALA A 94 -16.39 -12.93 -7.29
CA ALA A 94 -17.29 -13.79 -6.52
C ALA A 94 -18.61 -13.13 -6.05
N ASN A 95 -18.71 -11.80 -6.06
CA ASN A 95 -19.96 -11.10 -5.71
C ASN A 95 -20.93 -10.92 -6.89
N VAL A 96 -20.55 -11.33 -8.10
CA VAL A 96 -21.38 -11.17 -9.31
C VAL A 96 -22.25 -12.40 -9.59
N GLU A 97 -21.88 -13.57 -9.05
CA GLU A 97 -22.58 -14.85 -9.29
C GLU A 97 -23.63 -15.23 -8.23
N ALA A 98 -23.93 -14.38 -7.25
CA ALA A 98 -25.03 -14.66 -6.33
C ALA A 98 -26.35 -14.69 -7.14
N PRO A 99 -26.99 -15.86 -7.34
CA PRO A 99 -28.22 -15.93 -8.10
C PRO A 99 -29.29 -15.16 -7.32
N VAL A 100 -29.97 -14.26 -8.01
CA VAL A 100 -31.26 -13.70 -7.58
C VAL A 100 -32.19 -14.87 -7.27
N SER A 101 -32.40 -15.12 -5.97
CA SER A 101 -33.44 -16.01 -5.44
C SER A 101 -34.78 -15.28 -5.41
#